data_AF-A0A0P9DRZ6-F1
#
_entry.id   AF-A0A0P9DRZ6-F1
#
_cell.length_a   1.000
_cell.length_b   1.000
_cell.length_c   1.000
_cell.angle_alpha   90.00
_cell.angle_beta   90.00
_cell.angle_gamma   90.00
#
_symmetry.space_group_name_H-M   'P 1'
#
loop_
_entity.id
_entity.type
_entity.pdbx_description
1 polymer ?
#
loop_
_entity_poly.entity_id
_entity_poly.type
_entity_poly.pdbx_seq_one_letter_code
_entity_poly.pdbx_strand_id
1 'polypeptide(L)'
;MDLPEDFAIKLDVDVKAEKDEGNNLILVGGPGTNLITEEVNEFLPIRFNMMPTEHGFLLGGLVSERTRNVYTGDTVGVIARIVNPWNEDKRIIALAGNKAVGTKACVIALTKFWKEVLKNFSDEEKFATVIQGFDLDGDGKVDSIEVLE
;
A
#
# COMPACT_ATOMS: atom_id res chain seq x y z
N MET A 1 -11.13 -22.49 6.92
CA MET A 1 -11.29 -21.46 5.88
C MET A 1 -10.40 -21.93 4.77
N ASP A 2 -11.00 -22.51 3.73
CA ASP A 2 -10.26 -23.11 2.63
C ASP A 2 -9.83 -21.97 1.70
N LEU A 3 -8.56 -21.98 1.29
CA LEU A 3 -8.06 -21.03 0.30
C LEU A 3 -8.78 -21.32 -1.03
N PRO A 4 -9.11 -20.28 -1.83
CA PRO A 4 -9.76 -20.49 -3.13
C PRO A 4 -8.90 -21.42 -4.02
N GLU A 5 -9.56 -22.26 -4.81
CA GLU A 5 -8.91 -23.19 -5.75
C GLU A 5 -8.14 -22.46 -6.86
N ASP A 6 -8.56 -21.24 -7.19
CA ASP A 6 -7.88 -20.37 -8.14
C ASP A 6 -6.61 -19.75 -7.54
N PHE A 7 -5.60 -19.55 -8.37
CA PHE A 7 -4.34 -18.93 -7.97
C PHE A 7 -4.60 -17.50 -7.46
N ALA A 8 -4.52 -17.32 -6.14
CA ALA A 8 -4.90 -16.07 -5.45
C ALA A 8 -3.94 -14.88 -5.71
N ILE A 9 -2.89 -15.07 -6.51
CA ILE A 9 -1.86 -14.07 -6.79
C ILE A 9 -1.87 -13.79 -8.29
N LYS A 10 -2.27 -12.59 -8.70
CA LYS A 10 -2.32 -12.20 -10.12
C LYS A 10 -1.40 -11.02 -10.38
N LEU A 11 -0.87 -10.92 -11.61
CA LEU A 11 -0.27 -9.68 -12.06
C LEU A 11 -1.38 -8.63 -12.24
N ASP A 12 -1.03 -7.37 -12.03
CA ASP A 12 -1.94 -6.24 -12.22
C ASP A 12 -2.54 -6.18 -13.64
N VAL A 13 -1.72 -6.51 -14.64
CA VAL A 13 -2.17 -6.62 -16.04
C VAL A 13 -3.19 -7.74 -16.26
N ASP A 14 -3.09 -8.84 -15.52
CA ASP A 14 -4.02 -9.97 -15.64
C ASP A 14 -5.35 -9.61 -14.98
N VAL A 15 -5.31 -8.97 -13.79
CA VAL A 15 -6.51 -8.43 -13.12
C VAL A 15 -7.28 -7.52 -14.07
N LYS A 16 -6.56 -6.63 -14.79
CA LYS A 16 -7.16 -5.75 -15.80
C LYS A 16 -7.73 -6.50 -17.00
N ALA A 17 -6.99 -7.46 -17.54
CA ALA A 17 -7.41 -8.22 -18.71
C ALA A 17 -8.69 -9.03 -18.41
N GLU A 18 -8.80 -9.56 -17.19
CA GLU A 18 -9.90 -10.40 -16.73
C GLU A 18 -11.08 -9.60 -16.15
N LYS A 19 -10.93 -8.28 -15.97
CA LYS A 19 -11.90 -7.37 -15.35
C LYS A 19 -12.22 -7.73 -13.90
N ASP A 20 -11.21 -8.17 -13.18
CA ASP A 20 -11.31 -8.65 -11.81
C ASP A 20 -11.09 -7.55 -10.76
N GLU A 21 -10.89 -6.28 -11.18
CA GLU A 21 -10.64 -5.16 -10.27
C GLU A 21 -11.79 -4.91 -9.28
N GLY A 22 -13.01 -5.35 -9.60
CA GLY A 22 -14.19 -5.23 -8.74
C GLY A 22 -14.26 -6.23 -7.57
N ASN A 23 -13.22 -7.03 -7.33
CA ASN A 23 -13.16 -8.01 -6.23
C ASN A 23 -12.55 -7.44 -4.94
N ASN A 24 -12.47 -8.27 -3.89
CA ASN A 24 -11.60 -7.95 -2.76
C ASN A 24 -10.15 -8.14 -3.21
N LEU A 25 -9.31 -7.11 -2.99
CA LEU A 25 -7.92 -7.13 -3.46
C LEU A 25 -6.96 -6.82 -2.32
N ILE A 26 -5.81 -7.49 -2.33
CA ILE A 26 -4.61 -7.04 -1.62
C ILE A 26 -3.61 -6.60 -2.68
N LEU A 27 -3.42 -5.30 -2.81
CA LEU A 27 -2.47 -4.71 -3.75
C LEU A 27 -1.11 -4.63 -3.07
N VAL A 28 -0.09 -5.21 -3.71
CA VAL A 28 1.30 -5.14 -3.27
C VAL A 28 2.10 -4.43 -4.35
N GLY A 29 2.68 -3.28 -3.99
CA GLY A 29 3.43 -2.44 -4.93
C GLY A 29 2.81 -1.05 -5.11
N GLY A 30 3.68 -0.07 -5.30
CA GLY A 30 3.29 1.33 -5.50
C GLY A 30 2.78 1.62 -6.92
N PRO A 31 2.23 2.81 -7.14
CA PRO A 31 1.60 3.20 -8.40
C PRO A 31 2.56 3.25 -9.59
N GLY A 32 3.88 3.35 -9.35
CA GLY A 32 4.86 3.28 -10.43
C GLY A 32 5.10 1.87 -10.99
N THR A 33 4.59 0.81 -10.34
CA THR A 33 4.82 -0.59 -10.72
C THR A 33 3.56 -1.46 -10.67
N ASN A 34 2.44 -0.94 -10.17
CA ASN A 34 1.17 -1.64 -10.07
C ASN A 34 0.06 -0.73 -10.60
N LEU A 35 -0.51 -1.09 -11.75
CA LEU A 35 -1.54 -0.32 -12.44
C LEU A 35 -2.80 -0.13 -11.60
N ILE A 36 -3.19 -1.15 -10.84
CA ILE A 36 -4.38 -1.04 -9.96
C ILE A 36 -4.09 -0.08 -8.81
N THR A 37 -2.87 -0.13 -8.22
CA THR A 37 -2.47 0.84 -7.20
C THR A 37 -2.46 2.27 -7.73
N GLU A 38 -2.04 2.48 -8.98
CA GLU A 38 -2.08 3.79 -9.66
C GLU A 38 -3.50 4.34 -9.73
N GLU A 39 -4.44 3.54 -10.21
CA GLU A 39 -5.83 3.95 -10.37
C GLU A 39 -6.52 4.23 -9.02
N VAL A 40 -6.27 3.39 -8.01
CA VAL A 40 -6.90 3.61 -6.69
C VAL A 40 -6.23 4.71 -5.86
N ASN A 41 -5.08 5.23 -6.29
CA ASN A 41 -4.28 6.18 -5.54
C ASN A 41 -5.06 7.45 -5.18
N GLU A 42 -5.98 7.90 -6.04
CA GLU A 42 -6.83 9.07 -5.77
C GLU A 42 -7.86 8.85 -4.65
N PHE A 43 -8.16 7.59 -4.32
CA PHE A 43 -9.12 7.22 -3.27
C PHE A 43 -8.45 6.93 -1.92
N LEU A 44 -7.10 6.84 -1.89
CA LEU A 44 -6.35 6.56 -0.68
C LEU A 44 -6.33 7.79 0.26
N PRO A 45 -6.57 7.61 1.58
CA PRO A 45 -6.40 8.69 2.56
C PRO A 45 -4.96 9.22 2.66
N ILE A 46 -4.00 8.40 2.24
CA ILE A 46 -2.58 8.73 2.16
C ILE A 46 -2.12 8.30 0.77
N ARG A 47 -1.90 9.28 -0.09
CA ARG A 47 -1.70 9.09 -1.52
C ARG A 47 -0.27 9.33 -1.94
N PHE A 48 0.16 8.67 -3.00
CA PHE A 48 1.42 8.93 -3.65
C PHE A 48 1.31 10.20 -4.50
N ASN A 49 2.21 11.16 -4.26
CA ASN A 49 2.31 12.35 -5.11
C ASN A 49 3.09 12.00 -6.39
N MET A 50 2.35 11.71 -7.45
CA MET A 50 2.92 11.38 -8.76
C MET A 50 2.95 12.63 -9.63
N MET A 51 4.15 13.15 -9.92
CA MET A 51 4.33 14.35 -10.74
C MET A 51 4.79 13.96 -12.16
N PRO A 52 4.05 14.34 -13.22
CA PRO A 52 4.49 14.08 -14.59
C PRO A 52 5.81 14.80 -14.91
N THR A 53 6.67 14.15 -15.69
CA THR A 53 7.95 14.65 -16.18
C THR A 53 8.13 14.23 -17.64
N GLU A 54 9.09 14.82 -18.35
CA GLU A 54 9.42 14.42 -19.74
C GLU A 54 9.87 12.95 -19.86
N HIS A 55 10.34 12.34 -18.78
CA HIS A 55 10.87 10.97 -18.75
C HIS A 55 9.96 9.97 -18.00
N GLY A 56 8.70 10.34 -17.74
CA GLY A 56 7.75 9.52 -16.98
C GLY A 56 7.20 10.28 -15.79
N PHE A 57 7.28 9.72 -14.58
CA PHE A 57 6.79 10.35 -13.36
C PHE A 57 7.89 10.45 -12.30
N LEU A 58 7.86 11.55 -11.55
CA LEU A 58 8.61 11.73 -10.32
C LEU A 58 7.69 11.43 -9.14
N LEU A 59 8.11 10.52 -8.27
CA LEU A 59 7.41 10.27 -7.02
C LEU A 59 7.87 11.29 -5.97
N GLY A 60 6.98 12.19 -5.59
CA GLY A 60 7.19 13.21 -4.56
C GLY A 60 6.98 12.74 -3.12
N GLY A 61 6.71 11.44 -2.92
CA GLY A 61 6.46 10.82 -1.62
C GLY A 61 4.98 10.59 -1.31
N LEU A 62 4.71 10.04 -0.13
CA LEU A 62 3.38 9.83 0.41
C LEU A 62 2.86 11.12 1.07
N VAL A 63 1.63 11.52 0.76
CA VAL A 63 0.99 12.72 1.27
C VAL A 63 -0.25 12.33 2.07
N SER A 64 -0.25 12.66 3.36
CA SER A 64 -1.40 12.40 4.24
C SER A 64 -2.45 13.51 4.10
N GLU A 65 -3.69 13.13 3.81
CA GLU A 65 -4.80 14.10 3.79
C GLU A 65 -5.12 14.63 5.20
N ARG A 66 -4.93 13.79 6.22
CA ARG A 66 -5.23 14.09 7.62
C ARG A 66 -4.23 15.05 8.23
N THR A 67 -2.93 14.76 8.13
CA THR A 67 -1.88 15.56 8.78
C THR A 67 -1.23 16.59 7.86
N ARG A 68 -1.42 16.47 6.54
CA ARG A 68 -0.71 17.24 5.50
C ARG A 68 0.80 17.00 5.48
N ASN A 69 1.28 15.98 6.19
CA ASN A 69 2.67 15.56 6.14
C ASN A 69 3.01 14.95 4.77
N VAL A 70 4.26 15.14 4.36
CA VAL A 70 4.85 14.51 3.18
C VAL A 70 5.99 13.61 3.64
N TYR A 71 5.89 12.32 3.32
CA TYR A 71 6.87 11.31 3.70
C TYR A 71 7.63 10.84 2.47
N THR A 72 8.92 11.14 2.41
CA THR A 72 9.78 10.92 1.24
C THR A 72 10.81 9.80 1.41
N GLY A 73 10.94 9.23 2.61
CA GLY A 73 11.93 8.19 2.89
C GLY A 73 11.72 6.93 2.04
N ASP A 74 12.80 6.31 1.57
CA ASP A 74 12.74 5.13 0.71
C ASP A 74 12.12 3.91 1.41
N THR A 75 12.34 3.78 2.72
CA THR A 75 11.79 2.72 3.57
C THR A 75 10.40 3.04 4.11
N VAL A 76 9.83 4.19 3.74
CA VAL A 76 8.49 4.58 4.13
C VAL A 76 7.46 3.94 3.21
N GLY A 77 6.36 3.48 3.79
CA GLY A 77 5.22 2.96 3.06
C GLY A 77 3.89 3.17 3.77
N VAL A 78 2.82 2.85 3.06
CA VAL A 78 1.45 2.97 3.51
C VAL A 78 0.79 1.58 3.53
N ILE A 79 0.02 1.34 4.59
CA ILE A 79 -0.92 0.24 4.69
C ILE A 79 -2.30 0.86 4.79
N ALA A 80 -3.15 0.63 3.80
CA ALA A 80 -4.48 1.24 3.75
C ALA A 80 -5.56 0.22 3.42
N ARG A 81 -6.75 0.39 4.00
CA ARG A 81 -8.00 -0.23 3.56
C ARG A 81 -8.93 0.86 3.03
N ILE A 82 -9.48 0.65 1.86
CA ILE A 82 -10.52 1.50 1.27
C ILE A 82 -11.70 0.66 0.77
N VAL A 83 -12.84 1.32 0.57
CA VAL A 83 -13.93 0.80 -0.28
C VAL A 83 -13.40 0.66 -1.70
N ASN A 84 -13.71 -0.45 -2.35
CA ASN A 84 -13.31 -0.66 -3.74
C ASN A 84 -14.11 0.31 -4.65
N PRO A 85 -13.45 1.16 -5.46
CA PRO A 85 -14.14 2.15 -6.29
C PRO A 85 -14.95 1.55 -7.45
N TRP A 86 -14.68 0.30 -7.82
CA TRP A 86 -15.41 -0.46 -8.83
C TRP A 86 -16.56 -1.29 -8.24
N ASN A 87 -16.59 -1.50 -6.93
CA ASN A 87 -17.64 -2.25 -6.23
C ASN A 87 -17.72 -1.88 -4.74
N GLU A 88 -18.78 -1.17 -4.33
CA GLU A 88 -18.94 -0.66 -2.96
C GLU A 88 -19.04 -1.74 -1.87
N ASP A 89 -19.41 -2.97 -2.24
CA ASP A 89 -19.49 -4.12 -1.33
C ASP A 89 -18.11 -4.78 -1.08
N LYS A 90 -17.08 -4.35 -1.81
CA LYS A 90 -15.73 -4.94 -1.74
C LYS A 90 -14.72 -3.98 -1.14
N ARG A 91 -13.59 -4.51 -0.72
CA ARG A 91 -12.51 -3.75 -0.07
C ARG A 91 -11.18 -4.00 -0.76
N ILE A 92 -10.37 -2.95 -0.78
CA ILE A 92 -8.99 -3.00 -1.24
C ILE A 92 -8.09 -2.76 -0.04
N ILE A 93 -7.09 -3.62 0.13
CA ILE A 93 -5.97 -3.40 1.04
C ILE A 93 -4.75 -3.07 0.20
N ALA A 94 -4.14 -1.89 0.37
CA ALA A 94 -2.93 -1.49 -0.32
C ALA A 94 -1.72 -1.58 0.60
N LEU A 95 -0.68 -2.29 0.16
CA LEU A 95 0.65 -2.40 0.77
C LEU A 95 1.66 -1.81 -0.21
N ALA A 96 2.03 -0.55 -0.02
CA ALA A 96 2.81 0.16 -1.01
C ALA A 96 3.82 1.12 -0.37
N GLY A 97 5.07 1.06 -0.80
CA GLY A 97 6.14 1.95 -0.36
C GLY A 97 6.51 3.00 -1.39
N ASN A 98 7.23 4.03 -0.93
CA ASN A 98 7.89 4.99 -1.83
C ASN A 98 8.89 4.30 -2.78
N LYS A 99 9.51 3.21 -2.31
CA LYS A 99 10.36 2.32 -3.09
C LYS A 99 10.03 0.87 -2.76
N ALA A 100 10.64 -0.06 -3.50
CA ALA A 100 10.52 -1.49 -3.25
C ALA A 100 10.84 -1.88 -1.79
N VAL A 101 11.79 -1.19 -1.14
CA VAL A 101 12.12 -1.42 0.28
C VAL A 101 10.99 -0.98 1.22
N GLY A 102 10.33 0.15 0.96
CA GLY A 102 9.12 0.54 1.70
C GLY A 102 7.97 -0.45 1.53
N THR A 103 7.76 -1.00 0.33
CA THR A 103 6.73 -2.04 0.11
C THR A 103 7.06 -3.30 0.93
N LYS A 104 8.33 -3.71 0.97
CA LYS A 104 8.78 -4.81 1.84
C LYS A 104 8.53 -4.50 3.31
N ALA A 105 8.79 -3.26 3.75
CA ALA A 105 8.51 -2.82 5.10
C ALA A 105 7.01 -2.96 5.44
N CYS A 106 6.08 -2.62 4.53
CA CYS A 106 4.64 -2.83 4.74
C CYS A 106 4.28 -4.32 4.93
N VAL A 107 4.87 -5.21 4.12
CA VAL A 107 4.66 -6.66 4.26
C VAL A 107 5.20 -7.16 5.60
N ILE A 108 6.39 -6.73 6.01
CA ILE A 108 6.98 -7.06 7.31
C ILE A 108 6.13 -6.52 8.47
N ALA A 109 5.64 -5.28 8.35
CA ALA A 109 4.78 -4.64 9.32
C ALA A 109 3.52 -5.48 9.59
N LEU A 110 2.82 -5.97 8.55
CA LEU A 110 1.64 -6.84 8.72
C LEU A 110 1.97 -8.27 9.15
N THR A 111 3.13 -8.81 8.78
CA THR A 111 3.44 -10.21 9.11
C THR A 111 4.07 -10.39 10.49
N LYS A 112 4.80 -9.37 10.98
CA LYS A 112 5.50 -9.41 12.27
C LYS A 112 4.97 -8.44 13.31
N PHE A 113 4.51 -7.25 12.90
CA PHE A 113 4.16 -6.13 13.79
C PHE A 113 2.67 -5.76 13.74
N TRP A 114 1.80 -6.68 13.30
CA TRP A 114 0.39 -6.40 13.02
C TRP A 114 -0.37 -5.79 14.21
N LYS A 115 -0.03 -6.15 15.45
CA LYS A 115 -0.68 -5.60 16.65
C LYS A 115 -0.47 -4.10 16.78
N GLU A 116 0.71 -3.62 16.42
CA GLU A 116 1.05 -2.19 16.48
C GLU A 116 0.47 -1.46 15.28
N VAL A 117 0.64 -2.03 14.08
CA VAL A 117 0.20 -1.47 12.80
C VAL A 117 -1.32 -1.33 12.76
N LEU A 118 -2.05 -2.35 13.22
CA LEU A 118 -3.51 -2.40 13.20
C LEU A 118 -4.15 -1.94 14.51
N LYS A 119 -3.40 -1.27 15.41
CA LYS A 119 -3.91 -0.85 16.73
C LYS A 119 -5.16 0.04 16.65
N ASN A 120 -5.27 0.82 15.58
CA ASN A 120 -6.38 1.73 15.30
C ASN A 120 -7.30 1.22 14.17
N PHE A 121 -7.15 -0.04 13.77
CA PHE A 121 -8.03 -0.65 12.78
C PHE A 121 -9.41 -0.87 13.40
N SER A 122 -10.45 -0.32 12.78
CA SER A 122 -11.83 -0.38 13.25
C SER A 122 -12.77 -0.83 12.13
N ASP A 123 -14.07 -0.84 12.40
CA ASP A 123 -15.10 -1.12 11.38
C ASP A 123 -15.38 0.07 10.46
N GLU A 124 -14.64 1.19 10.59
CA GLU A 124 -14.75 2.35 9.69
C GLU A 124 -14.40 1.98 8.24
N GLU A 125 -15.04 2.61 7.26
CA GLU A 125 -14.83 2.26 5.85
C GLU A 125 -13.38 2.46 5.37
N LYS A 126 -12.68 3.42 5.96
CA LYS A 126 -11.31 3.78 5.60
C LYS A 126 -10.37 3.53 6.76
N PHE A 127 -9.20 2.99 6.46
CA PHE A 127 -8.08 2.87 7.38
C PHE A 127 -6.81 3.18 6.60
N ALA A 128 -5.88 3.92 7.20
CA ALA A 128 -4.56 4.12 6.64
C ALA A 128 -3.56 4.36 7.77
N THR A 129 -2.36 3.79 7.62
CA THR A 129 -1.24 4.06 8.51
C THR A 129 0.04 4.20 7.68
N VAL A 130 0.88 5.14 8.09
CA VAL A 130 2.22 5.29 7.50
C VAL A 130 3.21 4.59 8.41
N ILE A 131 4.09 3.79 7.80
CA ILE A 131 5.16 3.10 8.50
C ILE A 131 6.50 3.49 7.92
N GLN A 132 7.55 3.42 8.74
CA GLN A 132 8.94 3.49 8.31
C GLN A 132 9.65 2.20 8.67
N GLY A 133 10.31 1.57 7.70
CA GLY A 133 11.17 0.41 7.94
C GLY A 133 12.57 0.81 8.39
N PHE A 134 13.15 0.00 9.27
CA PHE A 134 14.52 0.12 9.78
C PHE A 134 15.27 -1.21 9.65
N ASP A 135 16.58 -1.08 9.43
CA ASP A 135 17.56 -2.15 9.48
C ASP A 135 18.40 -1.92 10.74
N LEU A 136 18.04 -2.59 11.84
CA LEU A 136 18.66 -2.40 13.14
C LEU A 136 19.88 -3.29 13.34
N ASP A 137 19.94 -4.45 12.66
CA ASP A 137 21.09 -5.35 12.71
C ASP A 137 22.17 -5.05 11.65
N GLY A 138 21.86 -4.19 10.68
CA GLY A 138 22.78 -3.69 9.67
C GLY A 138 23.05 -4.67 8.53
N ASP A 139 22.20 -5.68 8.33
CA ASP A 139 22.37 -6.69 7.27
C ASP A 139 21.86 -6.25 5.89
N GLY A 140 21.34 -5.03 5.78
CA GLY A 140 20.75 -4.44 4.59
C GLY A 140 19.27 -4.78 4.39
N LYS A 141 18.60 -5.44 5.35
CA LYS A 141 17.18 -5.78 5.28
C LYS A 141 16.40 -5.07 6.37
N VAL A 142 15.15 -4.74 6.05
CA VAL A 142 14.22 -4.22 7.06
C VAL A 142 13.92 -5.33 8.07
N ASP A 143 14.19 -5.08 9.34
CA ASP A 143 13.94 -6.00 10.46
C ASP A 143 12.94 -5.45 11.48
N SER A 144 12.73 -4.13 11.48
CA SER A 144 11.88 -3.40 12.41
C SER A 144 11.09 -2.30 11.68
N ILE A 145 10.02 -1.84 12.32
CA ILE A 145 9.17 -0.77 11.80
C ILE A 145 8.82 0.24 12.90
N GLU A 146 8.48 1.45 12.50
CA GLU A 146 7.81 2.45 13.35
C GLU A 146 6.53 2.91 12.65
N VAL A 147 5.44 3.02 13.41
CA VAL A 147 4.20 3.66 12.92
C VAL A 147 4.32 5.18 13.09
N LEU A 148 4.34 5.90 11.97
CA LEU A 148 4.47 7.36 11.95
C LEU A 148 3.13 8.07 12.15
N GLU A 149 2.03 7.43 11.74
CA GLU A 149 0.69 8.02 11.74
C GLU A 149 -0.44 6.96 11.73
#